data_AF-A0A7V8JF83-F1
#
_entry.id   AF-A0A7V8JF83-F1
#
_cell.length_a   1.000
_cell.length_b   1.000
_cell.length_c   1.000
_cell.angle_alpha   90.00
_cell.angle_beta   90.00
_cell.angle_gamma   90.00
#
_symmetry.space_group_name_H-M   'P 1'
#
loop_
_entity.id
_entity.type
_entity.pdbx_description
1 polymer ?
#
loop_
_entity_poly.entity_id
_entity_poly.type
_entity_poly.pdbx_seq_one_letter_code
_entity_poly.pdbx_strand_id
1 'polypeptide(L)'
;MLILTILLSLVLASLDLFLSWVLAPVLVNWWAPLVAVPTAYSDRGVAKTGWKLPWWLTWFDTFDADLDQGVRDGSISGRSTYWNRVKWLYRNPGYGFSYWALGVEFAPANWRVLQADDKGFLAVGNGLFSVHIKDFYGIQLKFGWKAWNCYDLAAKVWSAQPWGPVWRLPFVISISRA
;
A
#
# COMPACT_ATOMS: atom_id res chain seq x y z
N MET A 1 -6.49 4.36 26.33
CA MET A 1 -5.62 4.06 25.17
C MET A 1 -6.42 3.87 23.88
N LEU A 2 -7.49 3.03 23.87
CA LEU A 2 -8.30 2.77 22.67
C LEU A 2 -8.87 4.02 21.96
N ILE A 3 -9.44 4.96 22.72
CA ILE A 3 -10.00 6.20 22.15
C ILE A 3 -8.93 7.03 21.43
N LEU A 4 -7.73 7.12 22.02
CA LEU A 4 -6.61 7.87 21.41
C LEU A 4 -6.15 7.20 20.11
N THR A 5 -6.05 5.87 20.08
CA THR A 5 -5.74 5.12 18.85
C THR A 5 -6.78 5.39 17.77
N ILE A 6 -8.07 5.35 18.09
CA ILE A 6 -9.15 5.60 17.12
C ILE A 6 -9.04 7.02 16.56
N LEU A 7 -8.92 8.03 17.43
CA LEU A 7 -8.79 9.42 17.00
C LEU A 7 -7.56 9.64 16.11
N LEU A 8 -6.41 9.07 16.50
CA LEU A 8 -5.20 9.12 15.68
C LEU A 8 -5.43 8.46 14.32
N SER A 9 -6.01 7.27 14.26
CA SER A 9 -6.29 6.57 13.00
C SER A 9 -7.24 7.34 12.09
N LEU A 10 -8.21 8.08 12.65
CA LEU A 10 -9.08 8.97 11.87
C LEU A 10 -8.30 10.14 11.27
N VAL A 11 -7.40 10.76 12.04
CA VAL A 11 -6.53 11.83 11.53
C VAL A 11 -5.62 11.31 10.41
N LEU A 12 -4.96 10.16 10.62
CA LEU A 12 -4.12 9.54 9.60
C LEU A 12 -4.91 9.16 8.34
N ALA A 13 -6.14 8.65 8.51
CA ALA A 13 -7.04 8.36 7.41
C ALA A 13 -7.43 9.62 6.63
N SER A 14 -7.73 10.73 7.31
CA SER A 14 -8.03 12.00 6.64
C SER A 14 -6.82 12.53 5.86
N LEU A 15 -5.61 12.44 6.43
CA LEU A 15 -4.38 12.84 5.75
C LEU A 15 -4.09 11.97 4.52
N ASP A 16 -4.19 10.65 4.67
CA ASP A 16 -4.01 9.70 3.57
C ASP A 16 -5.04 9.94 2.48
N LEU A 17 -6.33 10.09 2.83
CA LEU A 17 -7.38 10.35 1.85
C LEU A 17 -7.16 11.65 1.09
N PHE A 18 -6.83 12.73 1.81
CA PHE A 18 -6.59 14.01 1.17
C PHE A 18 -5.38 13.97 0.24
N LEU A 19 -4.25 13.42 0.70
CA LEU A 19 -3.05 13.36 -0.13
C LEU A 19 -3.24 12.40 -1.31
N SER A 20 -3.71 11.19 -1.05
CA SER A 20 -3.81 10.12 -2.03
C SER A 20 -4.95 10.35 -3.02
N TRP A 21 -6.09 10.91 -2.61
CA TRP A 21 -7.24 11.04 -3.53
C TRP A 21 -7.48 12.45 -4.05
N VAL A 22 -6.85 13.47 -3.47
CA VAL A 22 -6.99 14.86 -3.91
C VAL A 22 -5.66 15.40 -4.44
N LEU A 23 -4.64 15.51 -3.59
CA LEU A 23 -3.38 16.15 -3.98
C LEU A 23 -2.64 15.38 -5.06
N ALA A 24 -2.40 14.08 -4.86
CA ALA A 24 -1.60 13.28 -5.78
C ALA A 24 -2.21 13.21 -7.19
N PRO A 25 -3.51 12.90 -7.39
CA PRO A 25 -4.10 12.83 -8.73
C PRO A 25 -4.14 14.19 -9.43
N VAL A 26 -4.45 15.26 -8.70
CA VAL A 26 -4.62 16.61 -9.30
C VAL A 26 -3.27 17.27 -9.59
N LEU A 27 -2.30 17.13 -8.68
CA LEU A 27 -1.07 17.93 -8.74
C LEU A 27 0.15 17.16 -9.21
N VAL A 28 0.17 15.82 -9.19
CA VAL A 28 1.40 15.05 -9.42
C VAL A 28 1.24 13.94 -10.46
N ASN A 29 0.30 13.03 -10.26
CA ASN A 29 0.25 11.74 -10.97
C ASN A 29 0.12 11.86 -12.49
N TRP A 30 -0.51 12.93 -12.98
CA TRP A 30 -0.72 13.12 -14.41
C TRP A 30 0.55 13.53 -15.16
N TRP A 31 1.54 14.15 -14.52
CA TRP A 31 2.81 14.56 -15.17
C TRP A 31 4.03 13.79 -14.66
N ALA A 32 4.00 13.25 -13.44
CA ALA A 32 5.13 12.56 -12.82
C ALA A 32 5.79 11.48 -13.70
N PRO A 33 5.06 10.69 -14.51
CA PRO A 33 5.68 9.72 -15.40
C PRO A 33 6.64 10.29 -16.46
N LEU A 34 6.58 11.60 -16.75
CA LEU A 34 7.51 12.28 -17.67
C LEU A 34 8.95 12.26 -17.17
N VAL A 35 9.14 12.22 -15.85
CA VAL A 35 10.47 12.21 -15.21
C VAL A 35 10.87 10.82 -14.70
N ALA A 36 10.14 9.78 -15.12
CA ALA A 36 10.43 8.42 -14.71
C ALA A 36 11.80 7.98 -15.21
N VAL A 37 12.54 7.28 -14.35
CA VAL A 37 13.90 6.79 -14.64
C VAL A 37 13.99 5.30 -14.34
N PRO A 38 14.85 4.55 -15.05
CA PRO A 38 15.15 3.18 -14.68
C PRO A 38 15.86 3.18 -13.33
N THR A 39 15.33 2.46 -12.35
CA THR A 39 15.88 2.42 -10.99
C THR A 39 15.67 1.04 -10.37
N ALA A 40 16.64 0.62 -9.56
CA ALA A 40 16.54 -0.60 -8.79
C ALA A 40 15.53 -0.45 -7.64
N TYR A 41 14.78 -1.51 -7.35
CA TYR A 41 13.86 -1.56 -6.22
C TYR A 41 13.76 -2.99 -5.68
N SER A 42 13.04 -3.16 -4.57
CA SER A 42 12.82 -4.46 -3.95
C SER A 42 11.35 -4.68 -3.69
N ASP A 43 10.90 -5.91 -3.92
CA ASP A 43 9.57 -6.40 -3.59
C ASP A 43 9.72 -7.75 -2.91
N ARG A 44 9.23 -7.86 -1.67
CA ARG A 44 9.37 -9.08 -0.84
C ARG A 44 10.82 -9.58 -0.71
N GLY A 45 11.77 -8.65 -0.64
CA GLY A 45 13.20 -8.97 -0.58
C GLY A 45 13.85 -9.35 -1.92
N VAL A 46 13.09 -9.36 -3.01
CA VAL A 46 13.59 -9.67 -4.36
C VAL A 46 14.00 -8.38 -5.07
N ALA A 47 15.28 -8.26 -5.41
CA ALA A 47 15.81 -7.14 -6.18
C ALA A 47 15.25 -7.15 -7.62
N LYS A 48 14.79 -5.99 -8.08
CA LYS A 48 14.19 -5.75 -9.39
C LYS A 48 14.71 -4.44 -9.98
N THR A 49 14.54 -4.27 -11.29
CA THR A 49 14.79 -3.00 -11.99
C THR A 49 13.57 -2.65 -12.81
N GLY A 50 13.20 -1.37 -12.83
CA GLY A 50 12.03 -0.91 -13.56
C GLY A 50 11.96 0.60 -13.64
N TRP A 51 10.96 1.12 -14.33
CA TRP A 51 10.70 2.56 -14.40
C TRP A 51 10.06 3.04 -13.11
N LYS A 52 10.76 3.91 -12.39
CA LYS A 52 10.34 4.50 -11.11
C LYS A 52 10.29 6.01 -11.22
N LEU A 53 9.61 6.66 -10.28
CA LEU A 53 9.76 8.09 -10.09
C LEU A 53 11.09 8.41 -9.40
N PRO A 54 11.69 9.58 -9.66
CA PRO A 54 12.86 10.06 -8.93
C PRO A 54 12.63 10.07 -7.41
N TRP A 55 13.72 9.98 -6.63
CA TRP A 55 13.64 9.82 -5.17
C TRP A 55 12.78 10.89 -4.46
N TRP A 56 12.75 12.12 -4.97
CA TRP A 56 11.96 13.23 -4.41
C TRP A 56 10.44 13.12 -4.71
N LEU A 57 10.03 12.19 -5.58
CA LEU A 57 8.64 11.82 -5.85
C LEU A 57 8.25 10.45 -5.27
N THR A 58 9.11 9.84 -4.46
CA THR A 58 8.86 8.49 -3.90
C THR A 58 7.57 8.40 -3.09
N TRP A 59 7.04 9.51 -2.60
CA TRP A 59 5.77 9.56 -1.88
C TRP A 59 4.57 9.23 -2.77
N PHE A 60 4.71 9.45 -4.08
CA PHE A 60 3.67 9.22 -5.08
C PHE A 60 3.91 7.94 -5.88
N ASP A 61 5.01 7.24 -5.63
CA ASP A 61 5.39 6.01 -6.33
C ASP A 61 4.99 4.77 -5.52
N THR A 62 4.92 3.62 -6.19
CA THR A 62 4.83 2.32 -5.54
C THR A 62 6.23 1.87 -5.13
N PHE A 63 6.44 1.37 -3.91
CA PHE A 63 7.76 0.90 -3.48
C PHE A 63 8.06 -0.53 -3.98
N ASP A 64 7.03 -1.37 -4.06
CA ASP A 64 7.06 -2.81 -4.39
C ASP A 64 6.78 -3.13 -5.89
N ALA A 65 6.51 -2.11 -6.69
CA ALA A 65 6.23 -2.26 -8.11
C ALA A 65 6.80 -1.09 -8.91
N ASP A 66 7.12 -1.31 -10.18
CA ASP A 66 7.45 -0.22 -11.09
C ASP A 66 6.20 0.33 -11.81
N LEU A 67 6.36 1.43 -12.55
CA LEU A 67 5.25 2.10 -13.24
C LEU A 67 4.62 1.28 -14.38
N ASP A 68 5.30 0.25 -14.86
CA ASP A 68 4.83 -0.62 -15.96
C ASP A 68 4.16 -1.90 -15.43
N GLN A 69 4.10 -2.08 -14.11
CA GLN A 69 3.55 -3.28 -13.46
C GLN A 69 2.11 -3.56 -13.89
N GLY A 70 1.27 -2.53 -13.96
CA GLY A 70 -0.14 -2.68 -14.34
C GLY A 70 -0.34 -3.17 -15.77
N VAL A 71 0.61 -2.91 -16.68
CA VAL A 71 0.57 -3.46 -18.04
C VAL A 71 0.99 -4.93 -18.02
N ARG A 72 2.03 -5.27 -17.27
CA ARG A 72 2.57 -6.64 -17.19
C ARG A 72 1.61 -7.63 -16.53
N ASP A 73 0.86 -7.18 -15.52
CA ASP A 73 -0.15 -8.01 -14.84
C ASP A 73 -1.54 -7.95 -15.49
N GLY A 74 -1.70 -7.14 -16.54
CA GLY A 74 -2.96 -7.01 -17.27
C GLY A 74 -4.03 -6.17 -16.57
N SER A 75 -3.75 -5.56 -15.41
CA SER A 75 -4.69 -4.67 -14.72
C SER A 75 -4.92 -3.34 -15.42
N ILE A 76 -4.03 -2.97 -16.33
CA ILE A 76 -4.10 -1.76 -17.15
C ILE A 76 -3.88 -2.14 -18.62
N SER A 77 -4.85 -1.80 -19.45
CA SER A 77 -4.74 -1.90 -20.91
C SER A 77 -4.65 -0.51 -21.53
N GLY A 78 -3.89 -0.42 -22.62
CA GLY A 78 -3.74 0.80 -23.39
C GLY A 78 -2.51 0.76 -24.29
N ARG A 79 -2.56 1.53 -25.38
CA ARG A 79 -1.47 1.60 -26.37
C ARG A 79 -0.36 2.58 -25.99
N SER A 80 -0.61 3.50 -25.06
CA SER A 80 0.34 4.54 -24.65
C SER A 80 1.01 4.15 -23.33
N THR A 81 2.32 3.93 -23.36
CA THR A 81 3.14 3.67 -22.17
C THR A 81 2.96 4.78 -21.13
N TYR A 82 3.00 6.05 -21.55
CA TYR A 82 2.80 7.19 -20.66
C TYR A 82 1.46 7.11 -19.91
N TRP A 83 0.35 6.98 -20.63
CA TRP A 83 -0.97 6.95 -20.00
C TRP A 83 -1.19 5.69 -19.17
N ASN A 84 -0.54 4.58 -19.50
CA ASN A 84 -0.59 3.38 -18.66
C ASN A 84 0.10 3.62 -17.31
N ARG A 85 1.25 4.33 -17.30
CA ARG A 85 1.93 4.73 -16.05
C ARG A 85 1.11 5.75 -15.26
N VAL A 86 0.48 6.72 -15.93
CA VAL A 86 -0.47 7.64 -15.26
C VAL A 86 -1.59 6.85 -14.59
N LYS A 87 -2.24 5.92 -15.31
CA LYS A 87 -3.27 5.05 -14.74
C LYS A 87 -2.77 4.23 -13.55
N TRP A 88 -1.51 3.76 -13.59
CA TRP A 88 -0.89 3.04 -12.48
C TRP A 88 -0.80 3.91 -11.22
N LEU A 89 -0.34 5.15 -11.38
CA LEU A 89 -0.27 6.11 -10.27
C LEU A 89 -1.66 6.48 -9.75
N TYR A 90 -2.67 6.60 -10.62
CA TYR A 90 -4.06 6.83 -10.20
C TYR A 90 -4.67 5.64 -9.44
N ARG A 91 -4.19 4.43 -9.70
CA ARG A 91 -4.62 3.22 -8.97
C ARG A 91 -3.94 3.09 -7.60
N ASN A 92 -2.75 3.68 -7.45
CA ASN A 92 -1.95 3.64 -6.22
C ASN A 92 -1.51 5.05 -5.82
N PRO A 93 -2.44 6.02 -5.69
CA PRO A 93 -2.03 7.40 -5.56
C PRO A 93 -1.50 7.63 -4.15
N GLY A 94 -0.35 8.29 -4.02
CA GLY A 94 0.27 8.52 -2.70
C GLY A 94 0.74 7.24 -1.98
N TYR A 95 0.91 6.11 -2.68
CA TYR A 95 1.23 4.82 -2.02
C TYR A 95 2.50 4.87 -1.17
N GLY A 96 3.52 5.56 -1.66
CA GLY A 96 4.74 5.82 -0.92
C GLY A 96 4.51 6.68 0.32
N PHE A 97 3.60 7.66 0.30
CA PHE A 97 3.26 8.47 1.46
C PHE A 97 2.65 7.60 2.57
N SER A 98 1.71 6.72 2.23
CA SER A 98 1.11 5.79 3.19
C SER A 98 2.14 4.86 3.84
N TYR A 99 3.23 4.54 3.13
CA TYR A 99 4.32 3.66 3.59
C TYR A 99 5.44 4.38 4.35
N TRP A 100 5.91 5.51 3.83
CA TRP A 100 7.04 6.24 4.39
C TRP A 100 6.61 7.19 5.50
N ALA A 101 5.58 8.02 5.26
CA ALA A 101 5.15 9.03 6.22
C ALA A 101 4.21 8.46 7.28
N LEU A 102 3.22 7.66 6.88
CA LEU A 102 2.20 7.12 7.80
C LEU A 102 2.48 5.68 8.26
N GLY A 103 3.45 5.02 7.63
CA GLY A 103 3.79 3.66 7.96
C GLY A 103 4.49 3.54 9.30
N VAL A 104 4.46 2.33 9.84
CA VAL A 104 5.10 1.98 11.11
C VAL A 104 6.05 0.82 10.90
N GLU A 105 7.06 0.70 11.75
CA GLU A 105 7.93 -0.47 11.75
C GLU A 105 7.12 -1.75 12.06
N PHE A 106 7.43 -2.82 11.35
CA PHE A 106 6.82 -4.12 11.57
C PHE A 106 7.75 -5.04 12.36
N ALA A 107 7.32 -5.38 13.57
CA ALA A 107 7.95 -6.42 14.38
C ALA A 107 6.93 -7.55 14.61
N PRO A 108 7.06 -8.72 13.94
CA PRO A 108 6.09 -9.82 14.03
C PRO A 108 5.71 -10.21 15.46
N ALA A 109 6.68 -10.20 16.38
CA ALA A 109 6.48 -10.56 17.79
C ALA A 109 5.48 -9.65 18.53
N ASN A 110 5.25 -8.43 18.02
CA ASN A 110 4.33 -7.46 18.62
C ASN A 110 2.90 -7.62 18.11
N TRP A 111 2.65 -8.50 17.13
CA TRP A 111 1.35 -8.66 16.49
C TRP A 111 0.70 -9.99 16.81
N ARG A 112 -0.58 -9.95 17.14
CA ARG A 112 -1.44 -11.11 17.34
C ARG A 112 -2.53 -11.12 16.27
N VAL A 113 -2.57 -12.20 15.48
CA VAL A 113 -3.66 -12.47 14.54
C VAL A 113 -4.88 -12.97 15.31
N LEU A 114 -6.02 -12.33 15.09
CA LEU A 114 -7.31 -12.72 15.66
C LEU A 114 -8.14 -13.51 14.65
N GLN A 115 -8.02 -13.17 13.36
CA GLN A 115 -8.66 -13.87 12.26
C GLN A 115 -7.78 -13.76 11.01
N ALA A 116 -7.64 -14.86 10.28
CA ALA A 116 -7.00 -14.90 8.97
C ALA A 116 -7.61 -16.05 8.17
N ASP A 117 -8.43 -15.73 7.19
CA ASP A 117 -9.15 -16.69 6.35
C ASP A 117 -9.51 -16.08 4.96
N ASP A 118 -10.35 -16.78 4.22
CA ASP A 118 -10.83 -16.35 2.92
C ASP A 118 -11.78 -15.15 2.98
N LYS A 119 -12.35 -14.85 4.16
CA LYS A 119 -13.26 -13.71 4.38
C LYS A 119 -12.50 -12.45 4.78
N GLY A 120 -11.31 -12.59 5.36
CA GLY A 120 -10.52 -11.44 5.73
C GLY A 120 -9.32 -11.70 6.63
N PHE A 121 -8.84 -10.61 7.21
CA PHE A 121 -7.72 -10.56 8.12
C PHE A 121 -7.98 -9.53 9.23
N LEU A 122 -7.79 -9.94 10.47
CA LEU A 122 -7.87 -9.10 11.66
C LEU A 122 -6.67 -9.39 12.55
N ALA A 123 -5.89 -8.36 12.86
CA ALA A 123 -4.79 -8.45 13.81
C ALA A 123 -4.65 -7.17 14.64
N VAL A 124 -4.03 -7.29 15.81
CA VAL A 124 -3.72 -6.18 16.72
C VAL A 124 -2.28 -6.28 17.19
N GLY A 125 -1.63 -5.15 17.44
CA GLY A 125 -0.26 -5.14 17.96
C GLY A 125 0.17 -3.77 18.46
N ASN A 126 0.73 -3.67 19.68
CA ASN A 126 1.21 -2.43 20.30
C ASN A 126 0.30 -1.19 20.12
N GLY A 127 -1.01 -1.34 20.34
CA GLY A 127 -1.97 -0.24 20.18
C GLY A 127 -2.31 0.12 18.73
N LEU A 128 -1.87 -0.70 17.77
CA LEU A 128 -2.20 -0.66 16.35
C LEU A 128 -3.14 -1.81 15.99
N PHE A 129 -3.75 -1.73 14.81
CA PHE A 129 -4.63 -2.75 14.29
C PHE A 129 -4.51 -2.90 12.76
N SER A 130 -5.01 -4.02 12.26
CA SER A 130 -5.07 -4.36 10.85
C SER A 130 -6.41 -5.01 10.56
N VAL A 131 -7.22 -4.37 9.70
CA VAL A 131 -8.52 -4.88 9.28
C VAL A 131 -8.54 -4.96 7.76
N HIS A 132 -8.81 -6.15 7.23
CA HIS A 132 -9.13 -6.38 5.83
C HIS A 132 -10.33 -7.31 5.74
N ILE A 133 -11.46 -6.79 5.30
CA ILE A 133 -12.67 -7.56 4.99
C ILE A 133 -12.71 -7.72 3.48
N LYS A 134 -12.65 -8.96 2.99
CA LYS A 134 -12.57 -9.25 1.55
C LYS A 134 -13.92 -9.11 0.85
N ASP A 135 -15.00 -9.49 1.53
CA ASP A 135 -16.36 -9.37 1.02
C ASP A 135 -17.36 -9.14 2.16
N PHE A 136 -18.01 -7.98 2.12
CA PHE A 136 -19.18 -7.61 2.90
C PHE A 136 -20.22 -7.02 1.96
N TYR A 137 -21.13 -7.85 1.46
CA TYR A 137 -22.16 -7.47 0.48
C TYR A 137 -21.58 -6.88 -0.82
N GLY A 138 -20.52 -7.49 -1.36
CA GLY A 138 -19.86 -7.03 -2.59
C GLY A 138 -18.92 -5.85 -2.38
N ILE A 139 -18.62 -5.51 -1.12
CA ILE A 139 -17.70 -4.44 -0.74
C ILE A 139 -16.50 -5.03 0.01
N GLN A 140 -15.31 -4.63 -0.38
CA GLN A 140 -14.06 -4.86 0.34
C GLN A 140 -13.72 -3.62 1.18
N LEU A 141 -13.35 -3.84 2.44
CA LEU A 141 -12.88 -2.81 3.36
C LEU A 141 -11.45 -3.10 3.81
N LYS A 142 -10.58 -2.10 3.77
CA LYS A 142 -9.24 -2.14 4.37
C LYS A 142 -9.08 -0.94 5.28
N PHE A 143 -8.66 -1.17 6.52
CA PHE A 143 -8.44 -0.11 7.48
C PHE A 143 -7.32 -0.44 8.46
N GLY A 144 -6.49 0.55 8.79
CA GLY A 144 -5.36 0.40 9.69
C GLY A 144 -4.06 0.08 8.94
N TRP A 145 -3.15 -0.63 9.58
CA TRP A 145 -1.85 -0.97 8.99
C TRP A 145 -1.91 -2.29 8.26
N LYS A 146 -1.28 -2.40 7.07
CA LYS A 146 -1.39 -3.57 6.18
C LYS A 146 -0.61 -4.81 6.64
N ALA A 147 -0.78 -5.24 7.89
CA ALA A 147 -0.11 -6.43 8.44
C ALA A 147 -0.43 -7.71 7.65
N TRP A 148 -1.60 -7.79 7.00
CA TRP A 148 -1.95 -8.92 6.14
C TRP A 148 -0.96 -9.15 4.99
N ASN A 149 -0.26 -8.12 4.50
CA ASN A 149 0.77 -8.28 3.46
C ASN A 149 2.03 -9.00 3.96
N CYS A 150 2.18 -9.09 5.29
CA CYS A 150 3.28 -9.78 5.95
C CYS A 150 2.84 -11.12 6.56
N TYR A 151 1.62 -11.60 6.32
CA TYR A 151 1.13 -12.87 6.86
C TYR A 151 0.93 -13.90 5.75
N ASP A 152 1.54 -15.07 5.92
CA ASP A 152 1.29 -16.23 5.06
C ASP A 152 0.04 -16.96 5.56
N LEU A 153 -1.04 -16.87 4.80
CA LEU A 153 -2.32 -17.47 5.15
C LEU A 153 -2.26 -19.01 5.14
N ALA A 154 -1.49 -19.60 4.23
CA ALA A 154 -1.40 -21.06 4.08
C ALA A 154 -0.57 -21.66 5.21
N ALA A 155 0.59 -21.07 5.50
CA ALA A 155 1.48 -21.52 6.57
C ALA A 155 1.05 -21.01 7.97
N LYS A 156 0.12 -20.04 8.03
CA LYS A 156 -0.36 -19.39 9.26
C LYS A 156 0.75 -18.75 10.10
N VAL A 157 1.76 -18.21 9.43
CA VAL A 157 2.92 -17.57 10.06
C VAL A 157 3.17 -16.19 9.46
N TRP A 158 3.84 -15.32 10.21
CA TRP A 158 4.38 -14.08 9.66
C TRP A 158 5.50 -14.41 8.66
N SER A 159 5.57 -13.65 7.57
CA SER A 159 6.62 -13.72 6.55
C SER A 159 8.00 -13.56 7.21
N ALA A 160 8.99 -14.24 6.66
CA ALA A 160 10.40 -14.04 7.01
C ALA A 160 11.07 -12.90 6.22
N GLN A 161 10.36 -12.32 5.24
CA GLN A 161 10.85 -11.25 4.37
C GLN A 161 9.96 -10.00 4.47
N PRO A 162 10.56 -8.79 4.45
CA PRO A 162 9.80 -7.54 4.44
C PRO A 162 9.01 -7.46 3.14
N TRP A 163 7.79 -6.94 3.19
CA TRP A 163 7.00 -6.74 1.98
C TRP A 163 7.60 -5.65 1.08
N GLY A 164 8.14 -4.58 1.67
CA GLY A 164 8.79 -3.47 0.95
C GLY A 164 10.30 -3.44 1.13
N PRO A 165 10.95 -2.30 0.84
CA PRO A 165 12.39 -2.13 1.02
C PRO A 165 12.85 -2.29 2.47
N VAL A 166 11.94 -2.11 3.43
CA VAL A 166 12.18 -2.29 4.87
C VAL A 166 10.99 -2.94 5.56
N TRP A 167 11.17 -3.39 6.81
CA TRP A 167 10.10 -3.92 7.66
C TRP A 167 9.15 -2.81 8.12
N ARG A 168 8.22 -2.42 7.24
CA ARG A 168 7.19 -1.43 7.53
C ARG A 168 5.83 -1.87 7.04
N LEU A 169 4.80 -1.47 7.77
CA LEU A 169 3.41 -1.56 7.35
C LEU A 169 2.92 -0.16 6.95
N PRO A 170 2.43 0.05 5.72
CA PRO A 170 1.73 1.28 5.38
C PRO A 170 0.38 1.33 6.08
N PHE A 171 -0.05 2.55 6.38
CA PHE A 171 -1.42 2.82 6.77
C PHE A 171 -2.34 2.73 5.54
N VAL A 172 -3.61 2.40 5.73
CA VAL A 172 -4.60 2.45 4.66
C VAL A 172 -6.00 2.71 5.20
N ILE A 173 -6.77 3.44 4.42
CA ILE A 173 -8.23 3.39 4.42
C ILE A 173 -8.70 3.22 2.98
N SER A 174 -9.46 2.15 2.72
CA SER A 174 -9.94 1.87 1.38
C SER A 174 -11.25 1.10 1.42
N ILE A 175 -12.17 1.55 0.58
CA ILE A 175 -13.43 0.88 0.28
C ILE A 175 -13.43 0.63 -1.22
N SER A 176 -13.57 -0.62 -1.64
CA SER A 176 -13.62 -0.98 -3.06
C SER A 176 -14.68 -2.05 -3.28
N ARG A 177 -15.05 -2.29 -4.55
CA ARG A 177 -15.85 -3.47 -4.90
C ARG A 177 -15.04 -4.74 -4.61
N ALA A 178 -15.69 -5.76 -4.05
CA ALA A 178 -15.11 -7.09 -3.83
C ALA A 178 -14.99 -7.87 -5.15
#